data_AF-A0A139AQV2-F1
#
_entry.id   AF-A0A139AQV2-F1
#
_cell.length_a   1.000
_cell.length_b   1.000
_cell.length_c   1.000
_cell.angle_alpha   90.00
_cell.angle_beta   90.00
_cell.angle_gamma   90.00
#
_symmetry.space_group_name_H-M   'P 1'
#
loop_
_entity.id
_entity.type
_entity.pdbx_description
1 polymer ?
#
loop_
_entity_poly.entity_id
_entity_poly.type
_entity_poly.pdbx_seq_one_letter_code
_entity_poly.pdbx_strand_id
1 'polypeptide(L)'
;MATTTSAPTSTHGPSEGANARLLEAIEANNLDAVREAISDGADVRLARKRITLVVHIDGKVNAESAFGEGAMTLAIRSANFGIVEAVLEAGEDDYDYGLRGPKFLGECFVTREEIH
;
A
#
# COMPACT_ATOMS: atom_id res chain seq x y z
N MET A 1 -16.92 -45.78 -2.36
CA MET A 1 -17.38 -44.47 -1.86
C MET A 1 -16.19 -43.52 -1.95
N ALA A 2 -16.23 -42.53 -2.85
CA ALA A 2 -15.11 -41.62 -3.08
C ALA A 2 -15.34 -40.32 -2.30
N THR A 3 -14.48 -40.04 -1.33
CA THR A 3 -14.44 -38.78 -0.60
C THR A 3 -13.59 -37.79 -1.38
N THR A 4 -14.23 -36.90 -2.13
CA THR A 4 -13.58 -35.73 -2.73
C THR A 4 -13.46 -34.62 -1.68
N THR A 5 -12.27 -34.48 -1.10
CA THR A 5 -11.90 -33.31 -0.31
C THR A 5 -11.58 -32.17 -1.27
N SER A 6 -12.49 -31.20 -1.41
CA SER A 6 -12.20 -29.96 -2.15
C SER A 6 -11.42 -29.01 -1.25
N ALA A 7 -10.23 -28.60 -1.70
CA ALA A 7 -9.46 -27.55 -1.05
C ALA A 7 -10.22 -26.21 -1.13
N PRO A 8 -10.11 -25.34 -0.10
CA PRO A 8 -10.71 -24.01 -0.15
C PRO A 8 -9.97 -23.16 -1.19
N THR A 9 -10.62 -22.90 -2.31
CA THR A 9 -10.25 -21.84 -3.24
C THR A 9 -10.52 -20.50 -2.57
N SER A 10 -9.53 -19.97 -1.83
CA SER A 10 -9.53 -18.56 -1.45
C SER A 10 -9.41 -17.77 -2.75
N THR A 11 -10.56 -17.33 -3.27
CA THR A 11 -10.63 -16.47 -4.46
C THR A 11 -10.31 -15.07 -3.98
N HIS A 12 -9.01 -14.95 -3.72
CA HIS A 12 -8.19 -13.83 -3.35
C HIS A 12 -8.23 -12.64 -4.36
N GLY A 13 -9.09 -11.63 -4.32
CA GLY A 13 -8.99 -10.41 -5.14
C GLY A 13 -7.56 -9.80 -5.14
N PRO A 14 -7.19 -8.94 -6.10
CA PRO A 14 -5.80 -8.48 -6.24
C PRO A 14 -5.26 -7.60 -5.09
N SER A 15 -6.11 -7.32 -4.10
CA SER A 15 -5.79 -6.73 -2.79
C SER A 15 -6.19 -7.68 -1.66
N GLU A 16 -6.09 -8.98 -1.85
CA GLU A 16 -6.40 -9.97 -0.82
C GLU A 16 -5.15 -10.84 -0.59
N GLY A 17 -4.73 -10.92 0.67
CA GLY A 17 -3.48 -11.57 1.07
C GLY A 17 -2.71 -10.77 2.12
N ALA A 18 -1.50 -11.22 2.46
CA ALA A 18 -0.69 -10.61 3.51
C ALA A 18 -0.38 -9.11 3.24
N ASN A 19 -0.16 -8.72 1.98
CA ASN A 19 0.11 -7.31 1.62
C ASN A 19 -1.08 -6.39 1.90
N ALA A 20 -2.31 -6.86 1.70
CA ALA A 20 -3.49 -6.05 1.97
C ALA A 20 -3.73 -5.90 3.48
N ARG A 21 -3.55 -7.00 4.23
CA ARG A 21 -3.57 -6.98 5.70
C ARG A 21 -2.52 -6.01 6.26
N LEU A 22 -1.32 -5.99 5.66
CA LEU A 22 -0.28 -5.05 6.03
C LEU A 22 -0.73 -3.60 5.85
N LEU A 23 -1.27 -3.24 4.67
CA LEU A 23 -1.72 -1.87 4.40
C LEU A 23 -2.86 -1.45 5.33
N GLU A 24 -3.84 -2.33 5.55
CA GLU A 24 -4.94 -2.08 6.50
C GLU A 24 -4.44 -1.90 7.94
N ALA A 25 -3.48 -2.73 8.37
CA ALA A 25 -2.89 -2.63 9.70
C ALA A 25 -2.13 -1.31 9.91
N ILE A 26 -1.42 -0.84 8.88
CA ILE A 26 -0.74 0.47 8.89
C ILE A 26 -1.77 1.60 8.99
N GLU A 27 -2.83 1.57 8.17
CA GLU A 27 -3.89 2.59 8.18
C GLU A 27 -4.66 2.61 9.51
N ALA A 28 -4.86 1.44 10.13
CA ALA A 28 -5.44 1.30 11.45
C ALA A 28 -4.48 1.66 12.60
N ASN A 29 -3.23 2.00 12.29
CA ASN A 29 -2.17 2.30 13.25
C ASN A 29 -1.92 1.17 14.27
N ASN A 30 -2.02 -0.09 13.83
CA ASN A 30 -1.93 -1.28 14.67
C ASN A 30 -0.61 -2.03 14.44
N LEU A 31 0.38 -1.78 15.30
CA LEU A 31 1.73 -2.36 15.18
C LEU A 31 1.76 -3.90 15.23
N ASP A 32 0.94 -4.51 16.08
CA ASP A 32 0.94 -5.98 16.23
C ASP A 32 0.42 -6.65 14.95
N ALA A 33 -0.65 -6.10 14.37
CA ALA A 33 -1.19 -6.56 13.10
C ALA A 33 -0.22 -6.34 11.91
N VAL A 34 0.57 -5.26 11.95
CA VAL A 34 1.64 -5.02 10.96
C VAL A 34 2.68 -6.14 11.02
N ARG A 35 3.15 -6.48 12.23
CA ARG A 35 4.13 -7.56 12.43
C ARG A 35 3.58 -8.92 12.04
N GLU A 36 2.33 -9.20 12.36
CA GLU A 36 1.65 -10.43 11.95
C GLU A 36 1.58 -10.54 10.43
N ALA A 37 1.17 -9.47 9.73
CA ALA A 37 1.11 -9.47 8.28
C ALA A 37 2.49 -9.69 7.63
N ILE A 38 3.55 -9.08 8.17
CA ILE A 38 4.94 -9.30 7.72
C ILE A 38 5.34 -10.77 7.96
N SER A 39 5.04 -11.32 9.14
CA SER A 39 5.32 -12.72 9.47
C SER A 39 4.57 -13.69 8.56
N ASP A 40 3.39 -13.32 8.08
CA ASP A 40 2.60 -14.07 7.09
C ASP A 40 3.17 -13.98 5.66
N GLY A 41 4.29 -13.29 5.47
CA GLY A 41 4.96 -13.14 4.18
C GLY A 41 4.48 -11.94 3.38
N ALA A 42 3.97 -10.88 4.02
CA ALA A 42 3.75 -9.62 3.34
C ALA A 42 5.07 -9.05 2.81
N ASP A 43 5.11 -8.73 1.52
CA ASP A 43 6.23 -8.02 0.89
C ASP A 43 5.95 -6.52 0.98
N VAL A 44 6.64 -5.87 1.92
CA VAL A 44 6.51 -4.44 2.22
C VAL A 44 6.83 -3.57 0.99
N ARG A 45 7.79 -3.98 0.15
CA ARG A 45 8.21 -3.22 -1.05
C ARG A 45 7.17 -3.25 -2.15
N LEU A 46 6.41 -4.33 -2.24
CA LEU A 46 5.34 -4.52 -3.22
C LEU A 46 3.96 -4.10 -2.69
N ALA A 47 3.82 -3.91 -1.38
CA ALA A 47 2.58 -3.49 -0.75
C ALA A 47 2.26 -2.04 -1.13
N ARG A 48 1.30 -1.89 -2.06
CA ARG A 48 0.78 -0.60 -2.52
C ARG A 48 -0.72 -0.58 -2.50
N LYS A 49 -1.27 0.54 -2.03
CA LYS A 49 -2.72 0.77 -2.07
C LYS A 49 -3.17 0.81 -3.53
N ARG A 50 -4.28 0.13 -3.86
CA ARG A 50 -4.95 0.25 -5.15
C ARG A 50 -6.17 1.14 -4.97
N ILE A 51 -6.25 2.20 -5.76
CA ILE A 51 -7.37 3.14 -5.74
C ILE A 51 -8.17 2.89 -7.00
N THR A 52 -9.45 2.56 -6.85
CA THR A 52 -10.38 2.39 -7.97
C THR A 52 -11.40 3.53 -7.94
N LEU A 53 -11.38 4.36 -8.98
CA LEU A 53 -12.39 5.37 -9.21
C LEU A 53 -13.51 4.72 -10.03
N VAL A 54 -14.74 4.74 -9.50
CA VAL A 54 -15.94 4.29 -10.21
C VAL A 54 -16.81 5.51 -10.50
N VAL A 55 -17.17 5.69 -11.77
CA VAL A 55 -17.93 6.84 -12.26
C VAL A 55 -19.22 6.37 -12.91
N HIS A 56 -20.33 7.01 -12.53
CA HIS A 56 -21.66 6.76 -13.06
C HIS A 56 -22.11 7.97 -13.89
N ILE A 57 -22.27 7.83 -15.20
CA ILE A 57 -22.73 8.90 -16.12
C ILE A 57 -23.82 8.33 -17.01
N ASP A 58 -25.03 8.92 -16.96
CA ASP A 58 -26.18 8.54 -17.80
C ASP A 58 -26.48 7.04 -17.80
N GLY A 59 -26.43 6.41 -16.63
CA GLY A 59 -26.67 4.96 -16.46
C GLY A 59 -25.51 4.06 -16.92
N LYS A 60 -24.40 4.61 -17.41
CA LYS A 60 -23.16 3.87 -17.69
C LYS A 60 -22.25 3.90 -16.48
N VAL A 61 -21.58 2.77 -16.21
CA VAL A 61 -20.56 2.63 -15.16
C VAL A 61 -19.20 2.48 -15.81
N ASN A 62 -18.27 3.35 -15.46
CA ASN A 62 -16.86 3.25 -15.82
C ASN A 62 -16.03 3.06 -14.54
N ALA A 63 -14.98 2.27 -14.60
CA ALA A 63 -14.06 2.09 -13.49
C ALA A 63 -12.61 2.18 -13.99
N GLU A 64 -11.79 2.94 -13.27
CA GLU A 64 -10.35 3.05 -13.51
C GLU A 64 -9.62 2.77 -12.21
N SER A 65 -8.50 2.03 -12.28
CA SER A 65 -7.69 1.70 -11.11
C SER A 65 -6.26 2.17 -11.30
N ALA A 66 -5.70 2.77 -10.25
CA ALA A 66 -4.30 3.18 -10.18
C ALA A 66 -3.66 2.69 -8.88
N PHE A 67 -2.34 2.56 -8.89
CA PHE A 67 -1.58 2.36 -7.65
C PHE A 67 -1.38 3.71 -6.96
N GLY A 68 -1.65 3.73 -5.65
CA GLY A 68 -1.42 4.85 -4.77
C GLY A 68 -0.14 4.68 -3.95
N GLU A 69 -0.22 5.13 -2.70
CA GLU A 69 0.87 5.14 -1.73
C GLU A 69 1.35 3.71 -1.39
N GLY A 70 2.66 3.58 -1.15
CA GLY A 70 3.28 2.36 -0.64
C GLY A 70 3.22 2.25 0.88
N ALA A 71 3.58 1.09 1.43
CA ALA A 71 3.58 0.83 2.87
C ALA A 71 4.43 1.85 3.66
N MET A 72 5.66 2.18 3.22
CA MET A 72 6.48 3.21 3.89
C MET A 72 5.79 4.56 3.97
N THR A 73 5.24 5.03 2.84
CA THR A 73 4.58 6.35 2.78
C THR A 73 3.40 6.41 3.75
N LEU A 74 2.63 5.32 3.86
CA LEU A 74 1.53 5.22 4.81
C LEU A 74 2.03 5.19 6.26
N ALA A 75 3.11 4.46 6.55
CA ALA A 75 3.72 4.38 7.88
C ALA A 75 4.27 5.74 8.35
N ILE A 76 4.94 6.49 7.47
CA ILE A 76 5.41 7.85 7.77
C ILE A 76 4.23 8.77 8.08
N ARG A 77 3.15 8.68 7.28
CA ARG A 77 1.97 9.52 7.45
C ARG A 77 1.21 9.24 8.75
N SER A 78 1.28 8.02 9.30
CA SER A 78 0.65 7.68 10.58
C SER A 78 1.40 8.26 11.79
N ALA A 79 2.63 8.76 11.59
CA ALA A 79 3.51 9.30 12.64
C ALA A 79 3.76 8.31 13.80
N ASN A 80 3.66 7.01 13.55
CA ASN A 80 3.96 5.96 14.51
C ASN A 80 5.32 5.34 14.22
N PHE A 81 6.32 5.76 14.99
CA PHE A 81 7.70 5.29 14.85
C PHE A 81 7.85 3.77 14.94
N GLY A 82 7.04 3.09 15.78
CA GLY A 82 7.12 1.63 15.89
C GLY A 82 6.69 0.92 14.60
N ILE A 83 5.72 1.47 13.88
CA ILE A 83 5.31 0.93 12.56
C ILE A 83 6.42 1.19 11.54
N VAL A 84 6.99 2.40 11.53
CA VAL A 84 8.11 2.74 10.63
C VAL A 84 9.31 1.82 10.87
N GLU A 85 9.67 1.57 12.13
CA GLU A 85 10.73 0.64 12.50
C GLU A 85 10.42 -0.79 12.03
N ALA A 86 9.22 -1.31 12.28
CA ALA A 86 8.83 -2.65 11.85
C ALA A 86 8.88 -2.83 10.33
N VAL A 87 8.48 -1.78 9.59
CA VAL A 87 8.50 -1.72 8.13
C VAL A 87 9.94 -1.68 7.59
N LEU A 88 10.83 -0.88 8.21
CA LEU A 88 12.27 -0.84 7.88
C LEU A 88 12.97 -2.16 8.18
N GLU A 89 12.72 -2.76 9.36
CA GLU A 89 13.29 -4.03 9.79
C GLU A 89 12.91 -5.19 8.86
N ALA A 90 11.72 -5.13 8.27
CA ALA A 90 11.25 -6.09 7.26
C ALA A 90 12.00 -6.01 5.92
N GLY A 91 12.97 -5.09 5.80
CA GLY A 91 13.86 -4.99 4.64
C GLY A 91 13.42 -3.96 3.62
N GLU A 92 12.61 -2.96 3.98
CA GLU A 92 12.58 -1.71 3.21
C GLU A 92 13.90 -0.94 3.47
N ASP A 93 14.87 -1.13 2.58
CA ASP A 93 16.08 -0.30 2.45
C ASP A 93 15.83 0.96 1.60
N ASP A 94 14.56 1.32 1.48
CA ASP A 94 14.03 2.02 0.34
C ASP A 94 14.14 3.55 0.49
N TYR A 95 15.36 4.02 0.28
CA TYR A 95 15.62 5.38 -0.14
C TYR A 95 15.44 5.56 -1.67
N ASP A 96 15.00 4.55 -2.42
CA ASP A 96 15.05 4.55 -3.90
C ASP A 96 13.87 5.29 -4.54
N TYR A 97 12.70 5.37 -3.89
CA TYR A 97 11.53 6.05 -4.47
C TYR A 97 11.56 7.59 -4.45
N GLY A 98 12.55 8.22 -3.80
CA GLY A 98 12.73 9.68 -3.83
C GLY A 98 13.54 10.21 -5.03
N LEU A 99 14.40 9.37 -5.63
CA LEU A 99 15.33 9.78 -6.69
C LEU A 99 14.97 9.19 -8.07
N ARG A 100 14.11 8.17 -8.11
CA ARG A 100 13.46 7.69 -9.33
C ARG A 100 12.05 8.26 -9.46
N GLY A 101 11.96 9.58 -9.47
CA GLY A 101 10.75 10.24 -9.96
C GLY A 101 10.42 9.75 -11.37
N PRO A 102 9.13 9.59 -11.73
CA PRO A 102 8.76 9.39 -13.11
C PRO A 102 9.39 10.51 -13.96
N LYS A 103 9.80 10.23 -15.19
CA LYS A 103 10.21 11.27 -16.17
C LYS A 103 9.05 12.19 -16.59
N PHE A 104 8.02 12.30 -15.75
CA PHE A 104 6.86 13.16 -15.84
C PHE A 104 6.99 14.14 -14.65
N LEU A 105 7.11 15.45 -14.74
CA LEU A 105 6.86 16.46 -15.77
C LEU A 105 7.64 17.73 -15.36
N GLY A 106 7.57 18.77 -16.20
CA GLY A 106 8.25 20.06 -16.04
C GLY A 106 8.31 20.67 -14.64
N GLU A 107 9.41 21.38 -14.46
CA GLU A 107 9.77 22.34 -13.42
C GLU A 107 8.61 22.79 -12.50
N CYS A 108 8.40 22.06 -11.40
CA CYS A 108 7.69 22.60 -10.24
C CYS A 108 8.70 23.34 -9.37
N PHE A 109 8.87 24.64 -9.62
CA PHE A 109 9.58 25.53 -8.70
C PHE A 109 8.73 25.74 -7.43
N VAL A 110 9.19 25.23 -6.30
CA VAL A 110 8.70 25.67 -4.98
C VAL A 110 9.53 26.88 -4.58
N THR A 111 9.04 28.09 -4.88
CA THR A 111 9.62 29.32 -4.33
C THR A 111 9.13 29.50 -2.90
N ARG A 112 10.06 29.58 -1.95
CA ARG A 112 9.82 29.92 -0.55
C ARG A 112 9.64 31.44 -0.46
N GLU A 113 8.41 31.92 -0.34
CA GLU A 113 8.17 33.30 0.08
C GLU A 113 8.39 33.39 1.60
N GLU A 114 9.47 34.06 2.00
CA GLU A 114 9.66 34.51 3.37
C GLU A 114 8.77 35.72 3.62
N ILE A 115 7.71 35.52 4.42
CA ILE A 115 6.89 36.61 4.95
C ILE A 115 7.75 37.35 5.99
N HIS A 116 8.08 38.62 5.69
CA HIS A 116 8.62 39.60 6.65
C HIS A 116 7.48 40.43 7.24
#